data_AF-W1XR89-F1
#
_entry.id   AF-W1XR89-F1
#
_cell.length_a   1.000
_cell.length_b   1.000
_cell.length_c   1.000
_cell.angle_alpha   90.00
_cell.angle_beta   90.00
_cell.angle_gamma   90.00
#
_symmetry.space_group_name_H-M   'P 1'
#
loop_
_entity.id
_entity.type
_entity.pdbx_description
1 polymer ?
#
loop_
_entity_poly.entity_id
_entity_poly.type
_entity_poly.pdbx_seq_one_letter_code
_entity_poly.pdbx_strand_id
1 'polypeptide(L)' 'MIDTHVKIADKPLEILKVIHSFDPCLACATHLYNKKGEKIVSVNTDALCK' A
#
# COMPACT_ATOMS: atom_id res chain seq x y z
N MET A 1 -7.64 -4.69 7.24
CA MET A 1 -6.91 -5.98 7.09
C MET A 1 -6.90 -6.79 8.39
N ILE A 2 -6.82 -6.16 9.57
CA ILE A 2 -6.81 -6.86 10.87
C ILE A 2 -8.07 -7.72 11.10
N ASP A 3 -9.24 -7.28 10.61
CA ASP A 3 -10.52 -8.02 10.75
C ASP A 3 -10.88 -8.89 9.54
N THR A 4 -9.96 -9.08 8.59
CA THR A 4 -10.25 -9.85 7.38
C THR A 4 -10.24 -11.35 7.68
N HIS A 5 -11.40 -12.00 7.58
CA HIS A 5 -11.50 -13.45 7.73
C HIS A 5 -10.80 -14.19 6.59
N VAL A 6 -9.85 -15.04 6.93
CA VAL A 6 -9.10 -15.89 5.99
C VAL A 6 -9.58 -17.32 6.14
N LYS A 7 -10.10 -17.91 5.05
CA LYS A 7 -10.63 -19.28 5.09
C LYS A 7 -9.53 -20.35 5.15
N ILE A 8 -8.42 -20.14 4.43
CA ILE A 8 -7.30 -21.08 4.35
C ILE A 8 -6.01 -20.28 4.54
N ALA A 9 -5.34 -20.46 5.68
CA ALA A 9 -4.16 -19.66 6.03
C ALA A 9 -3.01 -19.80 5.01
N ASP A 10 -2.78 -21.01 4.49
CA ASP A 10 -1.73 -21.28 3.49
C ASP A 10 -2.01 -20.66 2.12
N LYS A 11 -3.26 -20.22 1.87
CA LYS A 11 -3.71 -19.62 0.61
C LYS A 11 -4.57 -18.38 0.90
N PRO A 12 -3.98 -17.26 1.33
CA PRO A 12 -4.70 -16.09 1.84
C PRO A 12 -5.28 -15.22 0.71
N LEU A 13 -6.22 -15.77 -0.05
CA LEU A 13 -6.84 -15.11 -1.20
C LEU A 13 -7.57 -13.82 -0.80
N GLU A 14 -8.17 -13.79 0.39
CA GLU A 14 -8.88 -12.64 0.92
C GLU A 14 -7.94 -11.45 1.17
N ILE A 15 -6.73 -11.73 1.64
CA ILE A 15 -5.70 -10.70 1.85
C ILE A 15 -5.25 -10.11 0.53
N LEU A 16 -5.00 -10.95 -0.49
CA LEU A 16 -4.62 -10.49 -1.83
C LEU A 16 -5.69 -9.61 -2.47
N LYS A 17 -6.98 -9.93 -2.29
CA LYS A 17 -8.09 -9.09 -2.78
C LYS A 17 -8.07 -7.69 -2.16
N VAL A 18 -7.82 -7.60 -0.85
CA VAL A 18 -7.74 -6.31 -0.16
C VAL A 18 -6.52 -5.52 -0.62
N ILE A 19 -5.34 -6.15 -0.70
CA ILE A 19 -4.12 -5.50 -1.19
C ILE A 19 -4.33 -4.95 -2.60
N HIS A 20 -4.85 -5.76 -3.53
CA HIS A 20 -5.08 -5.34 -4.92
C HIS A 20 -6.15 -4.27 -5.09
N SER A 21 -7.07 -4.11 -4.14
CA SER A 21 -8.07 -3.03 -4.20
C SER A 21 -7.46 -1.63 -4.09
N PHE A 22 -6.23 -1.51 -3.55
CA PHE A 22 -5.49 -0.25 -3.47
C PHE A 22 -4.59 0.00 -4.69
N ASP A 23 -4.55 -0.92 -5.66
CA ASP A 23 -3.64 -0.89 -6.82
C ASP A 23 -2.18 -0.56 -6.43
N PRO A 24 -1.54 -1.40 -5.59
CA PRO A 24 -0.29 -1.04 -4.95
C PRO A 24 0.88 -1.08 -5.95
N CYS A 25 1.45 0.08 -6.23
CA CYS A 25 2.67 0.19 -7.02
C CYS A 25 3.91 0.40 -6.13
N LEU A 26 4.71 -0.66 -5.97
CA LEU A 26 5.94 -0.62 -5.16
C LEU A 26 7.01 0.30 -5.75
N ALA A 27 7.08 0.42 -7.08
CA ALA A 27 8.00 1.36 -7.72
C ALA A 27 7.64 2.80 -7.34
N CYS A 28 6.36 3.19 -7.44
CA CYS A 28 5.90 4.51 -7.01
C CYS A 28 6.18 4.76 -5.53
N ALA A 29 5.92 3.77 -4.66
CA ALA A 29 6.16 3.90 -3.22
C ALA A 29 7.66 4.12 -2.89
N THR A 30 8.56 3.41 -3.58
CA THR A 30 10.00 3.49 -3.33
C THR A 30 10.64 4.72 -3.98
N HIS A 31 10.13 5.18 -5.12
CA HIS A 31 10.62 6.37 -5.82
C HIS A 31 10.32 7.69 -5.08
N LEU A 32 9.57 7.65 -3.97
CA LEU A 32 9.41 8.79 -3.06
C LEU A 32 10.62 9.00 -2.13
N TYR A 33 11.62 8.12 -2.17
CA TYR A 33 12.82 8.18 -1.35
C TYR A 33 14.09 8.28 -2.21
N ASN A 34 15.10 8.96 -1.71
CA ASN A 34 16.42 9.00 -2.35
C ASN A 34 17.30 7.79 -1.93
N LYS A 35 18.51 7.70 -2.49
CA LYS A 35 19.47 6.63 -2.19
C LYS A 35 19.91 6.55 -0.71
N LYS A 36 19.76 7.64 0.05
CA LYS A 36 20.06 7.68 1.48
C LYS A 36 18.85 7.28 2.35
N GLY A 37 17.70 7.00 1.72
CA GLY A 37 16.45 6.69 2.42
C GLY A 37 15.67 7.93 2.89
N GLU A 38 16.08 9.12 2.47
CA GLU A 38 15.37 10.37 2.83
C GLU A 38 14.17 10.55 1.90
N LYS A 39 13.03 10.95 2.47
CA LYS A 39 11.80 11.22 1.71
C LYS A 39 11.98 12.50 0.89
N ILE A 40 11.87 12.39 -0.44
CA ILE A 40 12.03 13.53 -1.35
C ILE A 40 10.71 14.27 -1.62
N VAL A 41 9.59 13.55 -1.62
CA VAL A 41 8.26 14.11 -1.92
C VAL A 41 7.22 13.46 -1.02
N SER A 42 6.24 14.25 -0.57
CA SER A 42 5.02 13.73 0.07
C SER A 42 3.84 13.95 -0.86
N VAL A 43 3.10 12.88 -1.11
CA VAL A 43 1.87 12.91 -1.91
C VAL A 43 0.71 12.66 -0.95
N ASN A 44 -0.26 13.58 -0.91
CA ASN A 44 -1.50 13.44 -0.14
C ASN A 44 -2.65 13.24 -1.12
N THR A 45 -3.51 12.26 -0.83
CA THR A 45 -4.69 11.95 -1.65
C THR A 45 -5.98 12.52 -1.07
N ASP A 46 -5.91 13.19 0.09
CA ASP A 46 -7.08 13.79 0.72
C ASP A 46 -7.61 14.94 -0.13
N ALA A 47 -8.90 14.88 -0.48
CA ALA A 47 -9.58 15.89 -1.28
C ALA A 47 -9.64 17.28 -0.63
N LEU A 48 -9.32 17.37 0.67
CA LEU A 48 -9.29 18.61 1.45
C LEU A 48 -7.88 19.15 1.66
N CYS A 49 -6.88 18.68 0.88
CA CYS A 49 -5.49 19.11 0.97
C CYS A 49 -5.38 20.66 0.93
N LYS A 50 -5.31 21.26 2.11
CA LYS A 50 -4.79 22.60 2.36
C LYS A 50 -3.34 22.48 2.77
#